data_AF-W7IRA2-F1
#
_entry.id   AF-W7IRA2-F1
#
_cell.length_a   1.000
_cell.length_b   1.000
_cell.length_c   1.000
_cell.angle_alpha   90.00
_cell.angle_beta   90.00
_cell.angle_gamma   90.00
#
_symmetry.space_group_name_H-M   'P 1'
#
loop_
_entity.id
_entity.type
_entity.pdbx_description
1 polymer ?
#
loop_
_entity_poly.entity_id
_entity_poly.type
_entity_poly.pdbx_seq_one_letter_code
_entity_poly.pdbx_strand_id
1 'polypeptide(L)'
;MGAVDVGAVWRVESARIVAALTRFTGDFGPAEDAAQEAVAEALASWPLTPPANPAGWLMATARRRAIDAIRRRSALEDRYALPAPDPAVDGEPDPDRIDGIDGIEDDVLALVFTSCHPVLPREARVALTLRVVGGLSSEEVARAFLVPVPTVRARVTRAKKAIAAAGVPFELPPARERRERLGGVLSVLHAIFTEGSTATSGDRLLRPDVAHEAIRLVRAPAAVQPDEPEVRGLLALCELTAARLPARTDPDGSPVLLEHQDRRLWDLPAIHRGLAALAAASAPTASRPRSRPPTCRRPRSRRPTGTGSCCSTRRSAGSRPHRWWISTGPSPWPWPRVRSGHWSSWTS
;
A
#
# COMPACT_ATOMS: atom_id res chain seq x y z
N MET A 1 -31.04 9.88 -12.03
CA MET A 1 -29.78 9.27 -12.51
C MET A 1 -28.68 9.85 -11.65
N GLY A 2 -28.12 9.07 -10.73
CA GLY A 2 -27.17 9.60 -9.74
C GLY A 2 -25.96 10.20 -10.44
N ALA A 3 -25.59 11.42 -10.08
CA ALA A 3 -24.36 12.03 -10.56
C ALA A 3 -23.19 11.10 -10.27
N VAL A 4 -22.35 10.83 -11.27
CA VAL A 4 -21.13 10.04 -11.07
C VAL A 4 -20.22 10.81 -10.13
N ASP A 5 -20.01 10.28 -8.92
CA ASP A 5 -19.12 10.89 -7.94
C ASP A 5 -17.65 10.69 -8.39
N VAL A 6 -17.02 11.78 -8.84
CA VAL A 6 -15.59 11.81 -9.21
C VAL A 6 -14.71 11.24 -8.11
N GLY A 7 -15.03 11.54 -6.84
CA GLY A 7 -14.27 11.05 -5.69
C GLY A 7 -14.38 9.54 -5.54
N ALA A 8 -15.55 8.96 -5.78
CA ALA A 8 -15.75 7.51 -5.76
C ALA A 8 -14.95 6.81 -6.86
N VAL A 9 -15.02 7.33 -8.09
CA VAL A 9 -14.27 6.76 -9.23
C VAL A 9 -12.76 6.88 -9.00
N TRP A 10 -12.28 8.05 -8.59
CA TRP A 10 -10.85 8.28 -8.33
C TRP A 10 -10.29 7.33 -7.27
N ARG A 11 -11.03 7.07 -6.20
CA ARG A 11 -10.56 6.16 -5.14
C ARG A 11 -10.36 4.72 -5.63
N VAL A 12 -11.18 4.26 -6.57
CA VAL A 12 -11.06 2.91 -7.15
C VAL A 12 -9.98 2.85 -8.23
N GLU A 13 -9.86 3.89 -9.05
CA GLU A 13 -9.05 3.84 -10.28
C GLU A 13 -7.70 4.55 -10.19
N SER A 14 -7.46 5.37 -9.16
CA SER A 14 -6.25 6.18 -9.01
C SER A 14 -4.96 5.37 -9.12
N ALA A 15 -4.87 4.23 -8.41
CA ALA A 15 -3.69 3.38 -8.46
C ALA A 15 -3.38 2.90 -9.87
N ARG A 16 -4.40 2.45 -10.63
CA ARG A 16 -4.25 1.97 -12.01
C ARG A 16 -3.87 3.10 -12.96
N ILE A 17 -4.55 4.24 -12.86
CA ILE A 17 -4.29 5.41 -13.71
C ILE A 17 -2.86 5.90 -13.50
N VAL A 18 -2.47 6.11 -12.25
CA VAL A 18 -1.13 6.63 -11.95
C VAL A 18 -0.05 5.62 -12.28
N ALA A 19 -0.27 4.32 -12.04
CA ALA A 19 0.69 3.28 -12.41
C ALA A 19 0.94 3.22 -13.92
N ALA A 20 -0.13 3.18 -14.73
CA ALA A 20 -0.04 3.17 -16.18
C ALA A 20 0.64 4.44 -16.71
N LEU A 21 0.33 5.61 -16.15
CA LEU A 21 0.98 6.87 -16.52
C LEU A 21 2.44 6.92 -16.08
N THR A 22 2.79 6.30 -14.96
CA THR A 22 4.19 6.24 -14.50
C THR A 22 5.02 5.41 -15.46
N ARG A 23 4.50 4.28 -15.95
CA ARG A 23 5.14 3.50 -17.01
C ARG A 23 5.32 4.30 -18.28
N PHE A 24 4.32 5.09 -18.66
CA PHE A 24 4.36 5.95 -19.85
C PHE A 24 5.35 7.12 -19.72
N THR A 25 5.39 7.79 -18.57
CA THR A 25 6.19 9.00 -18.35
C THR A 25 7.59 8.73 -17.82
N GLY A 26 7.86 7.52 -17.32
CA GLY A 26 9.12 7.14 -16.68
C GLY A 26 9.33 7.71 -15.27
N ASP A 27 8.46 8.61 -14.80
CA ASP A 27 8.51 9.20 -13.46
C ASP A 27 7.11 9.36 -12.87
N PHE A 28 6.98 8.91 -11.62
CA PHE A 28 5.77 8.96 -10.84
C PHE A 28 5.24 10.40 -10.61
N GLY A 29 6.13 11.37 -10.41
CA GLY A 29 5.74 12.75 -10.12
C GLY A 29 4.88 13.36 -11.24
N PRO A 30 5.40 13.46 -12.48
CA PRO A 30 4.65 13.91 -13.63
C PRO A 30 3.37 13.09 -13.92
N ALA A 31 3.41 11.79 -13.68
CA ALA A 31 2.24 10.91 -13.85
C ALA A 31 1.08 11.30 -12.91
N GLU A 32 1.37 11.51 -11.62
CA GLU A 32 0.36 11.91 -10.65
C GLU A 32 -0.19 13.31 -10.96
N ASP A 33 0.66 14.26 -11.32
CA ASP A 33 0.24 15.63 -11.66
C ASP A 33 -0.73 15.62 -12.86
N ALA A 34 -0.42 14.86 -13.91
CA ALA A 34 -1.30 14.69 -15.06
C ALA A 34 -2.64 14.04 -14.68
N ALA A 35 -2.63 13.06 -13.78
CA ALA A 35 -3.85 12.44 -13.27
C ALA A 35 -4.69 13.41 -12.43
N GLN A 36 -4.06 14.28 -11.62
CA GLN A 36 -4.78 15.33 -10.88
C GLN A 36 -5.41 16.36 -11.81
N GLU A 37 -4.74 16.75 -12.90
CA GLU A 37 -5.33 17.64 -13.92
C GLU A 37 -6.59 17.02 -14.56
N ALA A 38 -6.58 15.71 -14.82
CA ALA A 38 -7.75 15.01 -15.36
C ALA A 38 -8.92 14.97 -14.35
N VAL A 39 -8.64 14.78 -13.06
CA VAL A 39 -9.66 14.86 -12.01
C VAL A 39 -10.24 16.27 -11.90
N ALA A 40 -9.42 17.31 -11.99
CA ALA A 40 -9.90 18.69 -12.00
C ALA A 40 -10.84 18.96 -13.19
N GLU A 41 -10.53 18.40 -14.36
CA GLU A 41 -11.40 18.50 -15.54
C GLU A 41 -12.70 17.68 -15.38
N ALA A 42 -12.64 16.50 -14.75
CA ALA A 42 -13.83 15.72 -14.43
C ALA A 42 -14.78 16.47 -13.50
N LEU A 43 -14.25 17.12 -12.45
CA LEU A 43 -15.04 17.93 -11.52
C LEU A 43 -15.76 19.10 -12.20
N ALA A 44 -15.19 19.67 -13.26
CA ALA A 44 -15.82 20.73 -14.02
C ALA A 44 -16.84 20.22 -15.04
N SER A 45 -16.58 19.07 -15.69
CA SER A 45 -17.35 18.61 -16.85
C SER A 45 -18.47 17.60 -16.53
N TRP A 46 -18.26 16.69 -15.58
CA TRP A 46 -19.21 15.61 -15.28
C TRP A 46 -20.55 16.07 -14.68
N PRO A 47 -20.63 17.19 -13.92
CA PRO A 47 -21.93 17.71 -13.50
C PRO A 47 -22.86 18.05 -14.66
N LEU A 48 -22.31 18.38 -15.83
CA LEU A 48 -23.06 18.71 -17.04
C LEU A 48 -23.24 17.48 -17.94
N THR A 49 -22.16 16.76 -18.20
CA THR A 49 -22.12 15.65 -19.15
C THR A 49 -21.29 14.51 -18.58
N PRO A 50 -21.87 13.63 -17.75
CA PRO A 50 -21.14 12.49 -17.20
C PRO A 50 -20.84 11.47 -18.30
N PRO A 51 -19.60 10.97 -18.42
CA PRO A 51 -19.24 9.96 -19.42
C PRO A 51 -19.85 8.60 -19.07
N ALA A 52 -20.12 7.78 -20.11
CA ALA A 52 -20.61 6.41 -19.93
C ALA A 52 -19.56 5.48 -19.29
N ASN A 53 -18.27 5.73 -19.55
CA ASN A 53 -17.14 5.06 -18.91
C ASN A 53 -16.25 6.09 -18.18
N PRO A 54 -16.54 6.38 -16.90
CA PRO A 54 -15.77 7.35 -16.10
C PRO A 54 -14.28 7.01 -15.96
N ALA A 55 -13.95 5.73 -15.76
CA ALA A 55 -12.57 5.26 -15.60
C ALA A 55 -11.76 5.46 -16.89
N GLY A 56 -12.32 5.02 -18.03
CA GLY A 56 -11.71 5.20 -19.34
C GLY A 56 -11.54 6.68 -19.71
N TRP A 57 -12.53 7.51 -19.38
CA TRP A 57 -12.45 8.95 -19.58
C TRP A 57 -11.30 9.57 -18.77
N LEU A 58 -11.18 9.25 -17.48
CA LEU A 58 -10.08 9.76 -16.64
C LEU A 58 -8.71 9.34 -17.17
N MET A 59 -8.55 8.07 -17.55
CA MET A 59 -7.29 7.57 -18.11
C MET A 59 -6.92 8.31 -19.40
N ALA A 60 -7.87 8.46 -20.33
CA ALA A 60 -7.65 9.13 -21.60
C ALA A 60 -7.28 10.61 -21.41
N THR A 61 -8.02 11.33 -20.55
CA THR A 61 -7.75 12.74 -20.23
C THR A 61 -6.39 12.88 -19.56
N ALA A 62 -6.06 12.04 -18.58
CA ALA A 62 -4.77 12.11 -17.89
C ALA A 62 -3.59 11.82 -18.82
N ARG A 63 -3.74 10.88 -19.77
CA ARG A 63 -2.72 10.64 -20.80
C ARG A 63 -2.50 11.85 -21.69
N ARG A 64 -3.57 12.52 -22.14
CA ARG A 64 -3.46 13.77 -22.91
C ARG A 64 -2.71 14.85 -22.13
N ARG A 65 -3.06 15.05 -20.85
CA ARG A 65 -2.35 16.00 -19.97
C ARG A 65 -0.87 15.65 -19.80
N ALA A 66 -0.54 14.37 -19.68
CA ALA A 66 0.85 13.92 -19.59
C ALA A 66 1.63 14.23 -20.88
N ILE A 67 1.06 13.96 -22.05
CA ILE A 67 1.64 14.30 -23.36
C ILE A 67 1.85 15.82 -23.47
N ASP A 68 0.86 16.61 -23.11
CA ASP A 68 0.94 18.08 -23.15
C ASP A 68 2.01 18.62 -22.20
N ALA A 69 2.20 18.00 -21.02
CA ALA A 69 3.26 18.34 -20.09
C ALA A 69 4.66 18.00 -20.63
N ILE A 70 4.81 16.85 -21.30
CA ILE A 70 6.06 16.46 -21.97
C ILE A 70 6.39 17.45 -23.08
N ARG A 71 5.43 17.73 -23.99
CA ARG A 71 5.60 18.69 -25.08
C ARG A 71 5.98 20.09 -24.58
N ARG A 72 5.35 20.56 -23.49
CA ARG A 72 5.70 21.85 -22.86
C ARG A 72 7.11 21.86 -22.30
N ARG A 73 7.59 20.76 -21.71
CA ARG A 73 8.97 20.64 -21.21
C ARG A 73 9.98 20.63 -22.35
N SER A 74 9.76 19.84 -23.39
CA SER A 74 10.64 19.83 -24.57
C SER A 74 10.73 21.22 -25.21
N ALA A 75 9.60 21.91 -25.40
CA ALA A 75 9.60 23.28 -25.93
C ALA A 75 10.29 24.31 -24.99
N LEU A 76 10.35 24.03 -23.68
CA LEU A 76 11.08 24.85 -22.71
C LEU A 76 12.58 24.53 -22.74
N GLU A 77 12.94 23.25 -22.84
CA GLU A 77 14.33 22.77 -22.99
C GLU A 77 14.94 23.24 -24.32
N ASP A 78 14.18 23.19 -25.42
CA ASP A 78 14.57 23.75 -26.72
C ASP A 78 14.79 25.27 -26.67
N ARG A 79 14.10 25.96 -25.75
CA ARG A 79 14.30 27.40 -25.48
C ARG A 79 15.47 27.68 -24.54
N TYR A 80 16.01 26.68 -23.84
CA TYR A 80 17.01 26.85 -22.77
C TYR A 80 18.29 25.96 -22.84
N ALA A 81 18.47 25.03 -23.78
CA ALA A 81 19.74 24.27 -23.91
C ALA A 81 19.97 23.75 -25.35
N LEU A 82 21.15 23.92 -25.97
CA LEU A 82 22.32 23.02 -25.93
C LEU A 82 21.95 21.52 -25.80
N PRO A 83 22.41 20.62 -26.69
CA PRO A 83 21.71 19.36 -26.96
C PRO A 83 21.92 18.30 -25.87
N ALA A 84 20.83 17.76 -25.34
CA ALA A 84 20.78 16.47 -24.64
C ALA A 84 19.88 15.49 -25.44
N PRO A 85 20.05 14.16 -25.29
CA PRO A 85 19.46 13.19 -26.20
C PRO A 85 17.93 13.11 -26.09
N ASP A 86 17.29 13.18 -27.24
CA ASP A 86 15.85 13.09 -27.47
C ASP A 86 15.34 11.65 -27.19
N PRO A 87 14.40 11.43 -26.25
CA PRO A 87 13.68 10.18 -26.19
C PRO A 87 12.66 10.17 -27.33
N ALA A 88 13.03 9.55 -28.46
CA ALA A 88 12.14 9.32 -29.58
C ALA A 88 10.83 8.64 -29.13
N VAL A 89 9.74 9.41 -29.06
CA VAL A 89 8.37 8.91 -28.95
C VAL A 89 7.76 8.93 -30.34
N ASP A 90 8.26 8.06 -31.22
CA ASP A 90 7.65 7.83 -32.53
C ASP A 90 6.56 6.77 -32.40
N GLY A 91 5.31 7.23 -32.38
CA GLY A 91 4.13 6.38 -32.45
C GLY A 91 2.90 7.12 -31.94
N GLU A 92 1.99 7.48 -32.85
CA GLU A 92 0.65 7.95 -32.49
C GLU A 92 -0.10 6.76 -31.85
N PRO A 93 -0.40 6.77 -30.53
CA PRO A 93 -0.82 5.56 -29.84
C PRO A 93 -2.32 5.32 -30.04
N ASP A 94 -2.65 4.14 -30.55
CA ASP A 94 -3.99 3.59 -30.61
C ASP A 94 -4.67 3.60 -29.21
N PRO A 95 -5.83 4.29 -29.04
CA PRO A 95 -6.55 4.35 -27.76
C PRO A 95 -7.03 2.98 -27.27
N ASP A 96 -7.07 1.95 -28.13
CA ASP A 96 -7.48 0.59 -27.76
C ASP A 96 -6.31 -0.30 -27.33
N ARG A 97 -5.06 0.18 -27.41
CA ARG A 97 -3.88 -0.53 -26.91
C ARG A 97 -3.72 -0.29 -25.41
N ILE A 98 -4.72 -0.74 -24.65
CA ILE A 98 -4.51 -1.11 -23.25
C ILE A 98 -3.72 -2.42 -23.33
N ASP A 99 -2.40 -2.37 -23.07
CA ASP A 99 -1.65 -3.58 -22.74
C ASP A 99 -2.49 -4.32 -21.68
N GLY A 100 -2.82 -5.60 -21.93
CA GLY A 100 -3.94 -6.31 -21.29
C GLY A 100 -4.02 -6.19 -19.78
N ILE A 101 -5.16 -6.58 -19.19
CA ILE A 101 -5.47 -6.49 -17.75
C ILE A 101 -4.26 -6.89 -16.87
N ASP A 102 -3.50 -7.90 -17.28
CA ASP A 102 -2.27 -8.39 -16.63
C ASP A 102 -1.16 -7.31 -16.49
N GLY A 103 -0.95 -6.47 -17.50
CA GLY A 103 0.08 -5.41 -17.49
C GLY A 103 -0.22 -4.27 -16.50
N ILE A 104 -1.51 -3.93 -16.34
CA ILE A 104 -1.94 -2.90 -15.38
C ILE A 104 -1.76 -3.40 -13.93
N GLU A 105 -2.05 -4.68 -13.68
CA GLU A 105 -1.89 -5.26 -12.34
C GLU A 105 -0.41 -5.30 -11.92
N ASP A 106 0.48 -5.64 -12.85
CA ASP A 106 1.93 -5.56 -12.65
C ASP A 106 2.41 -4.12 -12.41
N ASP A 107 1.87 -3.14 -13.15
CA ASP A 107 2.20 -1.73 -12.96
C ASP A 107 1.76 -1.21 -11.59
N VAL A 108 0.57 -1.59 -11.12
CA VAL A 108 0.10 -1.23 -9.78
C VAL A 108 1.00 -1.86 -8.71
N LEU A 109 1.42 -3.10 -8.90
CA LEU A 109 2.35 -3.76 -7.98
C LEU A 109 3.72 -3.07 -7.99
N ALA A 110 4.24 -2.69 -9.16
CA ALA A 110 5.46 -1.90 -9.30
C ALA A 110 5.34 -0.56 -8.56
N LEU A 111 4.19 0.12 -8.67
CA LEU A 111 3.92 1.36 -7.94
C LEU A 111 3.92 1.19 -6.42
N VAL A 112 3.34 0.09 -5.92
CA VAL A 112 3.37 -0.26 -4.49
C VAL A 112 4.81 -0.47 -4.01
N PHE A 113 5.64 -1.20 -4.75
CA PHE A 113 7.03 -1.44 -4.38
C PHE A 113 7.92 -0.19 -4.50
N THR A 114 7.67 0.67 -5.49
CA THR A 114 8.36 1.94 -5.69
C THR A 114 8.04 2.93 -4.57
N SER A 115 6.76 3.05 -4.19
CA SER A 115 6.35 3.90 -3.06
C SER A 115 6.86 3.38 -1.70
N CYS A 116 7.17 2.08 -1.60
CA CYS A 116 7.80 1.46 -0.43
C CYS A 116 9.35 1.37 -0.49
N HIS A 117 10.00 2.13 -1.37
CA HIS A 117 11.46 2.07 -1.57
C HIS A 117 12.26 2.43 -0.30
N PRO A 118 13.38 1.74 0.01
CA PRO A 118 14.16 1.96 1.23
C PRO A 118 14.79 3.36 1.36
N VAL A 119 14.95 4.09 0.25
CA VAL A 119 15.41 5.49 0.24
C VAL A 119 14.50 6.41 1.07
N LEU A 120 13.22 6.04 1.23
CA LEU A 120 12.26 6.78 2.01
C LEU A 120 12.29 6.36 3.48
N PRO A 121 12.15 7.29 4.43
CA PRO A 121 11.87 6.92 5.81
C PRO A 121 10.50 6.21 5.91
N ARG A 122 10.32 5.36 6.93
CA ARG A 122 9.14 4.50 7.07
C ARG A 122 7.81 5.26 6.96
N GLU A 123 7.71 6.40 7.63
CA GLU A 123 6.51 7.24 7.61
C GLU A 123 6.20 7.80 6.22
N ALA A 124 7.24 8.14 5.45
CA ALA A 124 7.09 8.65 4.10
C ALA A 124 6.63 7.56 3.12
N ARG A 125 7.11 6.33 3.27
CA ARG A 125 6.61 5.17 2.50
C ARG A 125 5.11 5.01 2.70
N VAL A 126 4.69 4.95 3.96
CA VAL A 126 3.28 4.72 4.30
C VAL A 126 2.40 5.88 3.82
N ALA A 127 2.81 7.13 4.05
CA ALA A 127 2.05 8.29 3.61
C ALA A 127 1.96 8.39 2.08
N LEU A 128 3.07 8.12 1.37
CA LEU A 128 3.09 8.15 -0.09
C LEU A 128 2.19 7.06 -0.66
N THR A 129 2.35 5.80 -0.23
CA THR A 129 1.54 4.69 -0.74
C THR A 129 0.06 4.87 -0.42
N LEU A 130 -0.32 5.38 0.76
CA LEU A 130 -1.73 5.67 1.08
C LEU A 130 -2.34 6.75 0.16
N ARG A 131 -1.59 7.80 -0.17
CA ARG A 131 -2.06 8.86 -1.08
C ARG A 131 -2.21 8.35 -2.51
N VAL A 132 -1.24 7.55 -2.94
CA VAL A 132 -1.02 7.23 -4.35
C VAL A 132 -1.71 5.95 -4.77
N VAL A 133 -1.59 4.91 -3.95
CA VAL A 133 -2.19 3.60 -4.20
C VAL A 133 -3.53 3.49 -3.48
N GLY A 134 -3.60 3.97 -2.24
CA GLY A 134 -4.85 3.94 -1.47
C GLY A 134 -5.89 4.95 -1.93
N GLY A 135 -5.51 5.96 -2.73
CA GLY A 135 -6.40 7.03 -3.15
C GLY A 135 -6.92 7.92 -1.99
N LEU A 136 -6.34 7.81 -0.78
CA LEU A 136 -6.75 8.61 0.37
C LEU A 136 -6.41 10.08 0.15
N SER A 137 -7.21 10.98 0.70
CA SER A 137 -6.93 12.41 0.80
C SER A 137 -5.79 12.70 1.80
N SER A 138 -5.24 13.91 1.76
CA SER A 138 -4.20 14.31 2.72
C SER A 138 -4.75 14.41 4.14
N GLU A 139 -6.04 14.71 4.25
CA GLU A 139 -6.84 14.86 5.46
C GLU A 139 -7.08 13.50 6.13
N GLU A 140 -7.48 12.49 5.35
CA GLU A 140 -7.58 11.10 5.83
C GLU A 140 -6.23 10.57 6.31
N VAL A 141 -5.17 10.79 5.53
CA VAL A 141 -3.81 10.37 5.93
C VAL A 141 -3.35 11.13 7.18
N ALA A 142 -3.60 12.42 7.29
CA ALA A 142 -3.25 13.21 8.47
C ALA A 142 -3.91 12.68 9.75
N ARG A 143 -5.19 12.30 9.65
CA ARG A 143 -5.93 11.66 10.74
C ARG A 143 -5.35 10.30 11.11
N ALA A 144 -5.02 9.46 10.12
CA ALA A 144 -4.40 8.16 10.37
C ALA A 144 -3.04 8.26 11.08
N PHE A 145 -2.27 9.31 10.78
CA PHE A 145 -0.97 9.57 11.41
C PHE A 145 -1.04 10.45 12.68
N LEU A 146 -2.21 11.03 12.98
CA LEU A 146 -2.40 12.03 14.03
C LEU A 146 -1.39 13.20 13.93
N VAL A 147 -1.17 13.69 12.71
CA VAL A 147 -0.31 14.84 12.43
C VAL A 147 -1.07 15.91 11.65
N PRO A 148 -0.64 17.18 11.65
CA PRO A 148 -1.29 18.22 10.84
C PRO A 148 -1.26 17.92 9.33
N VAL A 149 -2.32 18.27 8.60
CA VAL A 149 -2.41 18.12 7.14
C VAL A 149 -1.20 18.69 6.38
N PRO A 150 -0.67 19.90 6.73
CA PRO A 150 0.53 20.42 6.08
C PRO A 150 1.76 19.50 6.22
N THR A 151 1.87 18.76 7.34
CA THR A 151 2.96 17.81 7.58
C THR A 151 2.88 16.63 6.62
N VAL A 152 1.67 16.10 6.39
CA VAL A 152 1.45 15.03 5.42
C VAL A 152 1.77 15.50 4.00
N ARG A 153 1.25 16.66 3.59
CA ARG A 153 1.50 17.22 2.25
C ARG A 153 3.01 17.38 2.01
N ALA A 154 3.71 18.02 2.94
CA ALA A 154 5.17 18.19 2.85
C ALA A 154 5.94 16.85 2.88
N ARG A 155 5.46 15.86 3.63
CA ARG A 155 6.06 14.52 3.67
C ARG A 155 5.91 13.81 2.32
N VAL A 156 4.73 13.87 1.72
CA VAL A 156 4.42 13.27 0.41
C VAL A 156 5.24 13.94 -0.69
N THR A 157 5.28 15.27 -0.75
CA THR A 157 6.10 15.99 -1.75
C THR A 157 7.58 15.65 -1.64
N ARG A 158 8.14 15.61 -0.42
CA ARG A 158 9.55 15.21 -0.21
C ARG A 158 9.81 13.76 -0.60
N ALA A 159 8.87 12.87 -0.34
CA ALA A 159 8.99 11.46 -0.73
C ALA A 159 9.09 11.30 -2.25
N LYS A 160 8.21 11.96 -3.01
CA LYS A 160 8.27 11.96 -4.48
C LYS A 160 9.61 12.46 -5.00
N LYS A 161 10.07 13.61 -4.50
CA LYS A 161 11.38 14.20 -4.86
C LYS A 161 12.53 13.26 -4.56
N ALA A 162 12.50 12.54 -3.43
CA ALA A 162 13.54 11.60 -3.05
C ALA A 162 13.57 10.35 -3.93
N ILE A 163 12.41 9.84 -4.38
CA ILE A 163 12.34 8.74 -5.35
C ILE A 163 12.91 9.19 -6.70
N ALA A 164 12.45 10.33 -7.21
CA ALA A 164 12.92 10.88 -8.49
C ALA A 164 14.43 11.15 -8.48
N ALA A 165 14.95 11.80 -7.42
CA ALA A 165 16.38 12.07 -7.28
C ALA A 165 17.24 10.82 -7.15
N ALA A 166 16.69 9.71 -6.66
CA ALA A 166 17.38 8.43 -6.57
C ALA A 166 17.32 7.60 -7.87
N GLY A 167 16.56 8.05 -8.88
CA GLY A 167 16.41 7.33 -10.15
C GLY A 167 15.86 5.92 -9.98
N VAL A 168 14.93 5.72 -9.04
CA VAL A 168 14.36 4.39 -8.77
C VAL A 168 13.62 3.89 -10.01
N PRO A 169 13.98 2.73 -10.58
CA PRO A 169 13.32 2.22 -11.77
C PRO A 169 11.88 1.83 -11.45
N PHE A 170 10.96 2.19 -12.35
CA PHE A 170 9.55 1.79 -12.25
C PHE A 170 9.36 0.39 -12.83
N GLU A 171 9.74 -0.61 -12.05
CA GLU A 171 9.58 -2.02 -12.38
C GLU A 171 9.37 -2.83 -11.11
N LEU A 172 8.85 -4.05 -11.26
CA LEU A 172 8.74 -4.97 -10.13
C LEU A 172 10.16 -5.39 -9.70
N PRO A 173 10.62 -5.06 -8.47
CA PRO A 173 12.00 -5.34 -8.09
C PRO A 173 12.25 -6.85 -7.98
N PRO A 174 13.51 -7.30 -8.06
CA PRO A 174 13.85 -8.72 -7.94
C PRO A 174 13.46 -9.26 -6.55
N ALA A 175 13.24 -10.58 -6.46
CA ALA A 175 12.69 -11.24 -5.27
C ALA A 175 13.43 -10.93 -3.96
N ARG A 176 14.75 -10.73 -4.00
CA ARG A 176 15.55 -10.37 -2.82
C ARG A 176 15.15 -9.00 -2.27
N GLU A 177 14.99 -8.01 -3.13
CA GLU A 177 14.62 -6.65 -2.75
C GLU A 177 13.14 -6.53 -2.36
N ARG A 178 12.27 -7.34 -2.99
CA ARG A 178 10.86 -7.41 -2.57
C ARG A 178 10.72 -7.73 -1.08
N ARG A 179 11.49 -8.69 -0.57
CA ARG A 179 11.49 -9.06 0.86
C ARG A 179 11.89 -7.93 1.79
N GLU A 180 12.87 -7.12 1.40
CA GLU A 180 13.32 -5.96 2.20
C GLU A 180 12.24 -4.87 2.27
N ARG A 181 11.44 -4.74 1.22
CA ARG A 181 10.36 -3.75 1.09
C ARG A 181 9.01 -4.25 1.63
N LEU A 182 8.85 -5.57 1.76
CA LEU A 182 7.59 -6.25 2.04
C LEU A 182 6.90 -5.76 3.31
N GLY A 183 7.65 -5.56 4.39
CA GLY A 183 7.06 -5.07 5.65
C GLY A 183 6.40 -3.70 5.52
N GLY A 184 6.92 -2.83 4.65
CA GLY A 184 6.30 -1.53 4.32
C GLY A 184 5.03 -1.72 3.51
N VAL A 185 5.10 -2.55 2.46
CA VAL A 185 3.97 -2.89 1.59
C VAL A 185 2.80 -3.44 2.40
N LEU A 186 3.03 -4.48 3.21
CA LEU A 186 1.99 -5.11 4.03
C LEU A 186 1.37 -4.13 5.05
N SER A 187 2.18 -3.25 5.63
CA SER A 187 1.68 -2.22 6.56
C SER A 187 0.70 -1.27 5.86
N VAL A 188 0.99 -0.88 4.61
CA VAL A 188 0.11 0.03 3.87
C VAL A 188 -1.14 -0.69 3.40
N LEU A 189 -1.01 -1.88 2.83
CA LEU A 189 -2.16 -2.65 2.36
C LEU A 189 -3.14 -2.93 3.51
N HIS A 190 -2.62 -3.24 4.70
CA HIS A 190 -3.42 -3.36 5.90
C HIS A 190 -4.10 -2.04 6.30
N ALA A 191 -3.41 -0.90 6.20
CA ALA A 191 -3.99 0.40 6.51
C ALA A 191 -5.12 0.79 5.55
N ILE A 192 -4.96 0.54 4.24
CA ILE A 192 -6.03 0.74 3.25
C ILE A 192 -7.22 -0.16 3.59
N PHE A 193 -6.97 -1.44 3.90
CA PHE A 193 -8.02 -2.37 4.30
C PHE A 193 -8.73 -1.93 5.58
N THR A 194 -8.00 -1.41 6.57
CA THR A 194 -8.56 -0.93 7.83
C THR A 194 -9.48 0.26 7.59
N GLU A 195 -9.08 1.21 6.76
CA GLU A 195 -9.92 2.35 6.38
C GLU A 195 -11.18 1.90 5.61
N GLY A 196 -11.07 0.85 4.79
CA GLY A 196 -12.23 0.27 4.09
C GLY A 196 -13.20 -0.47 5.02
N SER A 197 -12.66 -1.26 5.96
CA SER A 197 -13.43 -2.13 6.84
C SER A 197 -13.91 -1.46 8.13
N THR A 198 -13.37 -0.29 8.44
CA THR A 198 -13.77 0.60 9.54
C THR A 198 -13.41 2.04 9.13
N ALA A 199 -14.36 2.72 8.48
CA ALA A 199 -14.10 4.07 7.99
C ALA A 199 -13.84 5.01 9.17
N THR A 200 -12.75 5.76 9.11
CA THR A 200 -12.37 6.70 10.17
C THR A 200 -12.93 8.10 9.93
N SER A 201 -13.62 8.31 8.80
CA SER A 201 -14.27 9.55 8.44
C SER A 201 -15.37 9.41 7.39
N GLY A 202 -16.20 10.44 7.28
CA GLY A 202 -17.39 10.47 6.44
C GLY A 202 -18.62 9.91 7.15
N ASP A 203 -19.75 9.94 6.45
CA ASP A 203 -21.05 9.55 7.01
C ASP A 203 -21.31 8.04 6.95
N ARG A 204 -20.39 7.26 6.37
CA ARG A 204 -20.49 5.81 6.24
C ARG A 204 -19.54 5.12 7.20
N LEU A 205 -20.05 4.14 7.94
CA LEU A 205 -19.25 3.31 8.86
C LEU A 205 -18.31 2.34 8.13
N LEU A 206 -18.68 1.91 6.93
CA LEU A 206 -17.96 0.94 6.12
C LEU A 206 -17.82 1.47 4.69
N ARG A 207 -16.70 1.12 4.06
CA ARG A 207 -16.41 1.40 2.65
C ARG A 207 -15.99 0.10 1.96
N PRO A 208 -16.95 -0.79 1.67
CA PRO A 208 -16.67 -2.13 1.16
C PRO A 208 -15.89 -2.10 -0.15
N ASP A 209 -16.12 -1.11 -1.00
CA ASP A 209 -15.35 -0.85 -2.23
C ASP A 209 -13.84 -0.77 -1.94
N VAL A 210 -13.44 0.05 -0.97
CA VAL A 210 -12.03 0.22 -0.57
C VAL A 210 -11.48 -1.05 0.09
N ALA A 211 -12.29 -1.73 0.90
CA ALA A 211 -11.87 -2.97 1.55
C ALA A 211 -11.60 -4.10 0.53
N HIS A 212 -12.50 -4.27 -0.44
CA HIS A 212 -12.33 -5.25 -1.53
C HIS A 212 -11.15 -4.89 -2.43
N GLU A 213 -10.95 -3.60 -2.69
CA GLU A 213 -9.80 -3.12 -3.43
C GLU A 213 -8.48 -3.47 -2.72
N ALA A 214 -8.40 -3.23 -1.42
CA ALA A 214 -7.25 -3.61 -0.62
C ALA A 214 -7.00 -5.13 -0.67
N ILE A 215 -8.06 -5.96 -0.63
CA ILE A 215 -7.94 -7.41 -0.78
C ILE A 215 -7.36 -7.76 -2.15
N ARG A 216 -7.84 -7.14 -3.24
CA ARG A 216 -7.29 -7.34 -4.58
C ARG A 216 -5.80 -7.02 -4.61
N LEU A 217 -5.39 -5.89 -4.03
CA LEU A 217 -4.00 -5.48 -3.94
C LEU A 217 -3.13 -6.40 -3.08
N VAL A 218 -3.69 -7.03 -2.04
CA VAL A 218 -2.98 -8.03 -1.21
C VAL A 218 -2.79 -9.36 -1.96
N ARG A 219 -3.69 -9.73 -2.88
CA ARG A 219 -3.55 -10.96 -3.68
C ARG A 219 -2.36 -10.90 -4.64
N ALA A 220 -2.04 -9.72 -5.19
CA ALA A 220 -0.91 -9.55 -6.10
C ALA A 220 0.46 -9.97 -5.49
N PRO A 221 0.90 -9.45 -4.33
CA PRO A 221 2.12 -9.93 -3.68
C PRO A 221 2.00 -11.39 -3.22
N ALA A 222 0.80 -11.89 -2.89
CA ALA A 222 0.61 -13.29 -2.53
C ALA A 222 0.86 -14.25 -3.72
N ALA A 223 0.57 -13.81 -4.94
CA ALA A 223 0.83 -14.56 -6.18
C ALA A 223 2.33 -14.56 -6.53
N VAL A 224 3.01 -13.41 -6.37
CA VAL A 224 4.43 -13.25 -6.73
C VAL A 224 5.38 -13.81 -5.66
N GLN A 225 4.93 -13.90 -4.40
CA GLN A 225 5.70 -14.42 -3.28
C GLN A 225 4.89 -15.44 -2.48
N PRO A 226 4.56 -16.59 -3.07
CA PRO A 226 3.73 -17.59 -2.40
C PRO A 226 4.39 -18.09 -1.11
N ASP A 227 5.71 -18.18 -1.05
CA ASP A 227 6.42 -18.74 0.12
C ASP A 227 6.52 -17.79 1.33
N GLU A 228 6.06 -16.54 1.21
CA GLU A 228 6.13 -15.57 2.30
C GLU A 228 4.87 -15.65 3.21
N PRO A 229 5.00 -16.17 4.44
CA PRO A 229 3.85 -16.44 5.31
C PRO A 229 3.16 -15.16 5.76
N GLU A 230 3.87 -14.04 5.90
CA GLU A 230 3.31 -12.75 6.30
C GLU A 230 2.30 -12.22 5.26
N VAL A 231 2.53 -12.45 3.97
CA VAL A 231 1.62 -12.01 2.90
C VAL A 231 0.32 -12.80 2.95
N ARG A 232 0.43 -14.13 3.10
CA ARG A 232 -0.71 -15.03 3.26
C ARG A 232 -1.47 -14.74 4.55
N GLY A 233 -0.77 -14.43 5.63
CA GLY A 233 -1.37 -14.02 6.91
C GLY A 233 -2.18 -12.73 6.79
N LEU A 234 -1.66 -11.73 6.07
CA LEU A 234 -2.43 -10.51 5.78
C LEU A 234 -3.66 -10.79 4.90
N LEU A 235 -3.51 -11.60 3.85
CA LEU A 235 -4.64 -11.98 2.99
C LEU A 235 -5.74 -12.67 3.80
N ALA A 236 -5.36 -13.61 4.66
CA ALA A 236 -6.28 -14.29 5.55
C ALA A 236 -7.03 -13.32 6.47
N LEU A 237 -6.29 -12.41 7.11
CA LEU A 237 -6.87 -11.39 7.98
C LEU A 237 -7.90 -10.53 7.23
N CYS A 238 -7.56 -10.06 6.03
CA CYS A 238 -8.45 -9.21 5.24
C CYS A 238 -9.70 -9.96 4.77
N GLU A 239 -9.57 -11.16 4.21
CA GLU A 239 -10.71 -11.96 3.73
C GLU A 239 -11.67 -12.33 4.88
N LEU A 240 -11.14 -12.80 6.02
CA LEU A 240 -11.95 -13.16 7.18
C LEU A 240 -12.65 -11.95 7.82
N THR A 241 -11.99 -10.78 7.78
CA THR A 241 -12.60 -9.55 8.27
C THR A 241 -13.67 -9.03 7.31
N ALA A 242 -13.40 -9.08 6.00
CA ALA A 242 -14.31 -8.64 4.96
C ALA A 242 -15.56 -9.52 4.83
N ALA A 243 -15.45 -10.81 5.14
CA ALA A 243 -16.54 -11.77 5.05
C ALA A 243 -17.80 -11.35 5.82
N ARG A 244 -17.64 -10.52 6.86
CA ARG A 244 -18.74 -10.03 7.70
C ARG A 244 -19.27 -8.67 7.29
N LEU A 245 -18.62 -7.95 6.37
CA LEU A 245 -19.03 -6.59 5.99
C LEU A 245 -20.53 -6.46 5.68
N PRO A 246 -21.16 -7.39 4.93
CA PRO A 246 -22.59 -7.29 4.62
C PRO A 246 -23.51 -7.38 5.85
N ALA A 247 -23.04 -7.97 6.95
CA ALA A 247 -23.83 -8.17 8.17
C ALA A 247 -23.54 -7.15 9.27
N ARG A 248 -22.61 -6.20 9.04
CA ARG A 248 -22.15 -5.23 10.06
C ARG A 248 -23.00 -3.96 10.13
N THR A 249 -23.85 -3.74 9.15
CA THR A 249 -24.75 -2.59 9.07
C THR A 249 -26.14 -3.05 8.67
N ASP A 250 -27.16 -2.46 9.28
CA ASP A 250 -28.56 -2.65 8.88
C ASP A 250 -28.88 -1.76 7.64
N PRO A 251 -30.03 -1.91 6.93
CA PRO A 251 -30.35 -1.12 5.75
C PRO A 251 -30.39 0.40 5.97
N ASP A 252 -30.58 0.85 7.21
CA ASP A 252 -30.53 2.26 7.61
C ASP A 252 -29.08 2.78 7.80
N GLY A 253 -28.08 1.90 7.72
CA GLY A 253 -26.66 2.20 7.94
C GLY A 253 -26.20 2.08 9.39
N SER A 254 -27.10 1.74 10.33
CA SER A 254 -26.79 1.60 11.75
C SER A 254 -25.87 0.39 12.01
N PRO A 255 -24.94 0.46 12.99
CA PRO A 255 -24.04 -0.64 13.28
C PRO A 255 -24.76 -1.81 13.96
N VAL A 256 -24.45 -3.04 13.53
CA VAL A 256 -24.98 -4.27 14.13
C VAL A 256 -23.91 -4.95 14.98
N LEU A 257 -24.21 -5.16 16.27
CA LEU A 257 -23.33 -5.87 17.21
C LEU A 257 -23.10 -7.32 16.76
N LEU A 258 -21.93 -7.86 17.08
CA LEU A 258 -21.49 -9.17 16.60
C LEU A 258 -22.48 -10.30 16.94
N GLU A 259 -23.07 -10.31 18.14
CA GLU A 259 -24.08 -11.31 18.54
C GLU A 259 -25.39 -11.23 17.77
N HIS A 260 -25.69 -10.08 17.15
CA HIS A 260 -26.93 -9.81 16.42
C HIS A 260 -26.77 -9.86 14.89
N GLN A 261 -25.55 -10.07 14.39
CA GLN A 261 -25.32 -10.18 12.94
C GLN A 261 -25.95 -11.46 12.39
N ASP A 262 -26.74 -11.33 11.33
CA ASP A 262 -27.24 -12.49 10.59
C ASP A 262 -26.06 -13.19 9.87
N ARG A 263 -25.73 -14.39 10.34
CA ARG A 263 -24.64 -15.20 9.79
C ARG A 263 -24.92 -15.70 8.38
N ARG A 264 -26.16 -15.68 7.92
CA ARG A 264 -26.53 -16.01 6.53
C ARG A 264 -26.03 -14.98 5.54
N LEU A 265 -25.79 -13.74 5.99
CA LEU A 265 -25.24 -12.66 5.19
C LEU A 265 -23.71 -12.69 5.11
N TRP A 266 -23.05 -13.62 5.80
CA TRP A 266 -21.60 -13.74 5.74
C TRP A 266 -21.16 -14.33 4.38
N ASP A 267 -20.12 -13.73 3.79
CA ASP A 267 -19.53 -14.22 2.54
C ASP A 267 -18.73 -15.51 2.82
N LEU A 268 -19.41 -16.65 2.64
CA LEU A 268 -18.81 -17.99 2.77
C LEU A 268 -17.60 -18.19 1.83
N PRO A 269 -17.64 -17.79 0.54
CA PRO A 269 -16.46 -17.80 -0.31
C PRO A 269 -15.25 -17.04 0.28
N ALA A 270 -15.44 -15.85 0.86
CA ALA A 270 -14.36 -15.10 1.52
C ALA A 270 -13.81 -15.85 2.74
N ILE A 271 -14.69 -16.47 3.54
CA ILE A 271 -14.27 -17.32 4.67
C ILE A 271 -13.38 -18.47 4.18
N HIS A 272 -13.80 -19.18 3.13
CA HIS A 272 -13.01 -20.28 2.57
C HIS A 272 -11.65 -19.82 2.05
N ARG A 273 -11.60 -18.72 1.29
CA ARG A 273 -10.33 -18.14 0.83
C ARG A 273 -9.43 -17.72 1.98
N GLY A 274 -10.00 -17.09 3.01
CA GLY A 274 -9.27 -16.65 4.20
C GLY A 274 -8.69 -17.81 5.01
N LEU A 275 -9.47 -18.88 5.22
CA LEU A 275 -9.00 -20.09 5.90
C LEU A 275 -7.93 -20.82 5.08
N ALA A 276 -8.07 -20.88 3.76
CA ALA A 276 -7.06 -21.45 2.87
C ALA A 276 -5.73 -20.67 2.94
N ALA A 277 -5.81 -19.33 2.91
CA ALA A 277 -4.64 -18.46 3.08
C ALA A 277 -3.99 -18.64 4.46
N LEU A 278 -4.80 -18.76 5.53
CA LEU A 278 -4.29 -18.99 6.90
C LEU A 278 -3.58 -20.34 7.03
N ALA A 279 -4.17 -21.40 6.46
CA ALA A 279 -3.55 -22.72 6.43
C ALA A 279 -2.22 -22.69 5.67
N ALA A 280 -2.18 -22.00 4.53
CA ALA A 280 -0.98 -21.84 3.72
C ALA A 280 0.09 -20.95 4.39
N ALA A 281 -0.29 -19.99 5.24
CA ALA A 281 0.63 -19.19 6.06
C ALA A 281 1.21 -19.99 7.23
N SER A 282 0.42 -20.92 7.78
CA SER A 282 0.77 -21.74 8.93
C SER A 282 1.45 -23.07 8.56
N ALA A 283 1.45 -23.42 7.27
CA ALA A 283 2.11 -24.61 6.77
C ALA A 283 3.60 -24.54 7.11
N PRO A 284 4.20 -25.62 7.67
CA PRO A 284 5.61 -25.64 7.99
C PRO A 284 6.39 -25.37 6.72
N THR A 285 7.04 -24.20 6.65
CA THR A 285 7.95 -23.86 5.55
C THR A 285 8.98 -24.98 5.49
N ALA A 286 9.07 -25.68 4.35
CA ALA A 286 10.12 -26.66 4.11
C ALA A 286 11.44 -26.03 4.55
N SER A 287 12.05 -26.65 5.56
CA SER A 287 13.01 -26.03 6.46
C SER A 287 14.05 -25.19 5.72
N ARG A 288 14.04 -23.87 5.94
CA ARG A 288 15.29 -23.10 5.96
C ARG A 288 16.23 -23.87 6.90
N PRO A 289 17.41 -24.33 6.47
CA PRO A 289 18.36 -24.93 7.39
C PRO A 289 18.68 -23.86 8.43
N ARG A 290 18.06 -23.96 9.61
CA ARG A 290 18.52 -23.23 10.78
C ARG A 290 19.95 -23.71 10.94
N SER A 291 20.91 -22.83 10.69
CA SER A 291 22.28 -23.04 11.09
C SER A 291 22.22 -23.45 12.56
N ARG A 292 22.42 -24.75 12.80
CA ARG A 292 22.57 -25.26 14.16
C ARG A 292 23.69 -24.42 14.76
N PRO A 293 23.48 -23.75 15.90
CA PRO A 293 24.62 -23.14 16.58
C PRO A 293 25.65 -24.27 16.77
N PRO A 294 26.95 -24.01 16.50
CA PRO A 294 27.96 -25.04 16.67
C PRO A 294 27.81 -25.58 18.09
N THR A 295 27.54 -26.88 18.18
CA THR A 295 27.45 -27.57 19.46
C THR A 295 28.77 -27.29 20.18
N CYS A 296 28.72 -26.52 21.28
CA CYS A 296 29.85 -26.37 22.17
C CYS A 296 30.20 -27.77 22.67
N ARG A 297 31.20 -28.37 22.04
CA ARG A 297 31.86 -29.58 22.50
C ARG A 297 32.53 -29.19 23.82
N ARG A 298 31.86 -29.49 24.94
CA ARG A 298 32.43 -29.32 26.29
C ARG A 298 33.81 -29.99 26.30
N PRO A 299 34.91 -29.26 26.53
CA PRO A 299 36.20 -29.91 26.74
C PRO A 299 36.13 -30.69 28.05
N ARG A 300 36.55 -31.95 28.01
CA ARG A 300 36.79 -32.76 29.22
C ARG A 300 37.79 -32.00 30.09
N SER A 301 37.44 -31.85 31.36
CA SER A 301 38.28 -31.29 32.40
C SER A 301 39.68 -31.92 32.41
N ARG A 302 40.72 -31.12 32.15
CA ARG A 302 42.08 -31.37 32.64
C ARG A 302 42.43 -30.24 33.61
N ARG A 303 43.04 -30.64 34.73
CA ARG A 303 43.39 -29.84 35.91
C ARG A 303 44.27 -28.62 35.55
N PRO A 304 44.26 -27.55 36.36
CA PRO A 304 45.04 -26.35 36.10
C PRO A 304 46.46 -26.51 36.66
N THR A 305 47.46 -26.21 35.84
CA THR A 305 48.81 -25.83 36.30
C THR A 305 49.35 -24.78 35.35
N GLY A 306 49.78 -23.63 35.89
CA GLY A 306 50.72 -22.73 35.22
C GLY A 306 50.14 -21.44 34.65
N THR A 307 50.38 -20.37 35.41
CA THR A 307 50.65 -18.98 35.01
C THR A 307 50.91 -18.71 33.52
N GLY A 308 50.20 -17.74 32.95
CA GLY A 308 50.50 -17.18 31.62
C GLY A 308 49.56 -16.05 31.23
N SER A 309 50.15 -14.89 30.95
CA SER A 309 49.54 -13.58 30.68
C SER A 309 48.87 -13.47 29.29
N CYS A 310 47.91 -12.53 29.21
CA CYS A 310 47.42 -11.74 28.07
C CYS A 310 47.29 -12.40 26.68
N CYS A 311 46.07 -12.32 26.12
CA CYS A 311 45.88 -11.64 24.84
C CYS A 311 44.41 -11.26 24.60
N SER A 312 44.22 -9.97 24.34
CA SER A 312 43.00 -9.33 23.86
C SER A 312 42.56 -9.85 22.50
N THR A 313 41.27 -10.06 22.29
CA THR A 313 40.67 -9.71 20.98
C THR A 313 39.19 -9.36 21.12
N ARG A 314 38.95 -8.07 20.90
CA ARG A 314 37.68 -7.41 20.64
C ARG A 314 36.92 -8.18 19.54
N ARG A 315 35.70 -8.65 19.82
CA ARG A 315 34.79 -9.19 18.78
C ARG A 315 33.64 -8.23 18.55
N SER A 316 33.61 -7.75 17.31
CA SER A 316 32.69 -6.82 16.68
C SER A 316 31.27 -7.37 16.56
N ALA A 317 30.36 -6.41 16.42
CA ALA A 317 28.93 -6.54 16.23
C ALA A 317 28.54 -7.63 15.21
N GLY A 318 27.72 -8.58 15.67
CA GLY A 318 26.94 -9.48 14.82
C GLY A 318 25.47 -9.06 14.90
N SER A 319 24.94 -8.68 13.74
CA SER A 319 23.55 -8.31 13.46
C SER A 319 22.54 -9.27 14.09
N ARG A 320 21.66 -8.72 14.94
CA ARG A 320 20.53 -9.43 15.54
C ARG A 320 19.45 -9.65 14.47
N PRO A 321 18.91 -10.88 14.30
CA PRO A 321 17.72 -11.09 13.51
C PRO A 321 16.53 -10.44 14.21
N HIS A 322 15.82 -9.60 13.46
CA HIS A 322 14.63 -8.88 13.87
C HIS A 322 13.51 -9.86 14.27
N ARG A 323 13.35 -10.09 15.58
CA ARG A 323 12.11 -10.59 16.19
C ARG A 323 11.11 -9.45 16.26
N TRP A 324 10.13 -9.43 15.36
CA TRP A 324 8.94 -8.59 15.50
C TRP A 324 7.72 -9.50 15.44
N TRP A 325 6.97 -9.55 16.54
CA TRP A 325 5.58 -9.99 16.72
C TRP A 325 5.24 -10.76 18.00
N ILE A 326 6.17 -10.86 18.97
CA ILE A 326 5.78 -11.08 20.38
C ILE A 326 6.76 -10.30 21.27
N SER A 327 6.59 -8.99 21.36
CA SER A 327 7.03 -8.24 22.54
C SER A 327 5.90 -7.33 22.97
N THR A 328 5.58 -7.41 24.26
CA THR A 328 4.61 -6.60 25.00
C THR A 328 5.10 -5.16 25.16
N GLY A 329 5.42 -4.50 24.04
CA GLY A 329 5.71 -3.07 23.94
C GLY A 329 4.53 -2.33 23.31
N PRO A 330 4.37 -1.01 23.55
CA PRO A 330 3.26 -0.25 23.01
C PRO A 330 3.30 -0.28 21.48
N SER A 331 2.19 -0.67 20.88
CA SER A 331 1.94 -0.56 19.43
C SER A 331 2.30 0.85 18.96
N PRO A 332 2.94 1.02 17.79
CA PRO A 332 3.19 2.34 17.20
C PRO A 332 1.90 3.07 16.78
N TRP A 333 0.74 2.41 16.93
CA TRP A 333 -0.59 2.99 16.76
C TRP A 333 -1.14 3.40 18.13
N PRO A 334 -1.38 4.70 18.38
CA PRO A 334 -2.05 5.15 19.58
C PRO A 334 -3.54 4.88 19.43
N TRP A 335 -3.96 3.65 19.74
CA TRP A 335 -5.36 3.39 20.01
C TRP A 335 -5.77 4.23 21.23
N PRO A 336 -6.86 5.01 21.17
CA PRO A 336 -7.39 5.63 22.37
C PRO A 336 -7.72 4.52 23.37
N ARG A 337 -7.05 4.54 24.53
CA ARG A 337 -7.50 3.75 25.68
C ARG A 337 -8.88 4.27 26.04
N VAL A 338 -9.93 3.52 25.67
CA VAL A 338 -11.26 3.70 26.22
C VAL A 338 -11.12 3.57 27.73
N ARG A 339 -11.11 4.71 28.44
CA ARG A 339 -11.25 4.73 29.89
C ARG A 339 -12.65 4.21 30.18
N SER A 340 -12.73 3.06 30.83
CA SER A 340 -13.95 2.57 31.46
C SER A 340 -14.39 3.60 32.50
N GLY A 341 -15.34 4.46 32.13
CA GLY A 341 -15.98 5.44 33.00
C GLY A 341 -17.49 5.23 32.93
N HIS A 342 -18.03 4.73 34.04
CA HIS A 342 -19.43 4.69 34.48
C HIS A 342 -20.49 5.27 33.52
N TRP A 343 -21.24 4.38 32.87
CA TRP A 343 -22.60 4.66 32.41
C TRP A 343 -23.57 4.10 33.46
N SER A 344 -23.90 4.94 34.43
CA SER A 344 -25.05 4.73 35.31
C SER A 344 -25.83 6.03 35.36
N SER A 345 -27.15 5.87 35.32
CA SER A 345 -28.24 6.87 35.36
C SER A 345 -28.42 7.74 34.12
N TRP A 346 -29.38 7.38 33.25
CA TRP A 346 -30.42 8.27 32.73
C TRP A 346 -31.68 7.44 32.44
N THR A 347 -32.55 7.35 33.46
CA THR A 347 -33.98 7.09 33.34
C THR A 347 -34.68 8.39 33.66
N SER A 348 -35.41 8.95 32.68
CA SER A 348 -36.70 9.63 32.83
C SER A 348 -37.21 10.05 31.45
#